data_AF-A0A2R8B327-F1
#
_entry.id   AF-A0A2R8B327-F1
#
_cell.length_a   1.000
_cell.length_b   1.000
_cell.length_c   1.000
_cell.angle_alpha   90.00
_cell.angle_beta   90.00
_cell.angle_gamma   90.00
#
_symmetry.space_group_name_H-M   'P 1'
#
loop_
_entity.id
_entity.type
_entity.pdbx_description
1 polymer ?
#
loop_
_entity_poly.entity_id
_entity_poly.type
_entity_poly.pdbx_seq_one_letter_code
_entity_poly.pdbx_strand_id
1 'polypeptide(L)'
;MASNDDNSDIHLAPVDNLALLRGRAISAYARVDWHLFMLLQALTDVPHLVAAEIYYNIVNTRSRVAIFTNILSTTFIELKPFWSGVLSEYGKLTTTRNSIIHWVSRGSDDRLMPPNFLSHKETTPSIGPDDLISFCAKADQISEATWMFTRIMLPDEGDDIISEICETWLGIFQLPFVYPFPDSHPLHPSHRGRSNPLRSSAR
;
A
#
# COMPACT_ATOMS: atom_id res chain seq x y z
N MET A 1 58.29 -5.40 15.35
CA MET A 1 56.92 -5.90 15.60
C MET A 1 56.11 -4.72 16.08
N ALA A 2 55.32 -4.12 15.18
CA ALA A 2 54.39 -3.04 15.50
C ALA A 2 53.03 -3.49 14.97
N SER A 3 52.17 -3.96 15.88
CA SER A 3 50.77 -4.30 15.60
C SER A 3 49.95 -3.02 15.71
N ASN A 4 49.67 -2.39 14.56
CA ASN A 4 48.61 -1.39 14.44
C ASN A 4 47.27 -2.12 14.37
N ASP A 5 46.75 -2.54 15.51
CA ASP A 5 45.34 -2.87 15.66
C ASP A 5 44.57 -1.56 15.82
N ASP A 6 44.40 -0.85 14.70
CA ASP A 6 43.47 0.26 14.57
C ASP A 6 42.06 -0.31 14.41
N ASN A 7 41.58 -0.94 15.48
CA ASN A 7 40.19 -1.39 15.59
C ASN A 7 39.36 -0.18 15.99
N SER A 8 39.19 0.74 15.03
CA SER A 8 38.22 1.82 15.15
C SER A 8 36.84 1.17 15.21
N ASP A 9 36.35 0.94 16.42
CA ASP A 9 34.97 0.55 16.69
C ASP A 9 34.07 1.50 15.89
N ILE A 10 33.52 0.99 14.79
CA ILE A 10 32.49 1.68 14.03
C ILE A 10 31.29 1.67 14.96
N HIS A 11 31.18 2.73 15.76
CA HIS A 11 30.05 3.01 16.61
C HIS A 11 28.88 3.28 15.67
N LEU A 12 28.23 2.20 15.20
CA LEU A 12 26.99 2.28 14.46
C LEU A 12 26.02 3.02 15.38
N ALA A 13 25.70 4.25 15.00
CA ALA A 13 24.70 5.02 15.72
C ALA A 13 23.43 4.16 15.86
N PRO A 14 22.74 4.20 17.00
CA PRO A 14 21.47 3.47 17.16
C PRO A 14 20.61 3.78 15.94
N VAL A 15 20.18 2.73 15.23
CA VAL A 15 19.36 2.89 14.02
C VAL A 15 18.16 3.75 14.39
N ASP A 16 18.09 4.94 13.81
CA ASP A 16 17.00 5.88 14.05
C ASP A 16 15.68 5.17 13.70
N ASN A 17 14.86 4.97 14.73
CA ASN A 17 13.57 4.29 14.63
C ASN A 17 12.70 4.96 13.54
N LEU A 18 12.83 6.27 13.36
CA LEU A 18 12.10 7.02 12.34
C LEU A 18 12.55 6.64 10.92
N ALA A 19 13.85 6.52 10.68
CA ALA A 19 14.39 6.13 9.37
C ALA A 19 13.92 4.72 8.97
N LEU A 20 13.92 3.79 9.92
CA LEU A 20 13.41 2.43 9.71
C LEU A 20 11.90 2.43 9.41
N LEU A 21 11.10 3.16 10.18
CA LEU A 21 9.66 3.29 9.96
C LEU A 21 9.35 3.95 8.61
N ARG A 22 10.13 4.97 8.23
CA ARG A 22 10.03 5.62 6.92
C ARG A 22 10.29 4.64 5.78
N GLY A 23 11.35 3.84 5.89
CA GLY A 23 11.65 2.78 4.92
C GLY A 23 10.50 1.78 4.79
N ARG A 24 9.94 1.34 5.92
CA ARG A 24 8.76 0.45 5.95
C ARG A 24 7.54 1.07 5.28
N ALA A 25 7.27 2.35 5.53
CA ALA A 25 6.16 3.07 4.90
C ALA A 25 6.33 3.14 3.37
N ILE A 26 7.53 3.46 2.88
CA ILE A 26 7.82 3.47 1.44
C ILE A 26 7.60 2.08 0.83
N SER A 27 8.09 1.02 1.47
CA SER A 27 7.88 -0.36 1.01
C SER A 27 6.40 -0.78 1.05
N ALA A 28 5.65 -0.39 2.08
CA ALA A 28 4.21 -0.65 2.17
C ALA A 28 3.44 0.02 1.02
N TYR A 29 3.78 1.28 0.70
CA TYR A 29 3.19 1.96 -0.46
C TYR A 29 3.59 1.31 -1.79
N ALA A 30 4.84 0.86 -1.93
CA ALA A 30 5.28 0.16 -3.15
C ALA A 30 4.45 -1.13 -3.40
N ARG A 31 4.00 -1.82 -2.35
CA ARG A 31 3.06 -2.95 -2.48
C ARG A 31 1.68 -2.53 -3.00
N VAL A 32 1.19 -1.34 -2.64
CA VAL A 32 -0.05 -0.79 -3.20
C VAL A 32 0.11 -0.56 -4.70
N ASP A 33 1.19 0.11 -5.12
CA ASP A 33 1.46 0.34 -6.54
C ASP A 33 1.61 -0.99 -7.30
N TRP A 34 2.32 -1.97 -6.73
CA TRP A 34 2.47 -3.31 -7.32
C TRP A 34 1.11 -4.01 -7.53
N HIS A 35 0.24 -4.05 -6.52
CA HIS A 35 -1.06 -4.73 -6.67
C HIS A 35 -2.02 -3.97 -7.60
N LEU A 36 -1.96 -2.64 -7.65
CA LEU A 36 -2.71 -1.86 -8.65
C LEU A 36 -2.19 -2.13 -10.06
N PHE A 37 -0.87 -2.25 -10.23
CA PHE A 37 -0.28 -2.66 -11.49
C PHE A 37 -0.77 -4.06 -11.93
N MET A 38 -0.74 -5.05 -11.02
CA MET A 38 -1.26 -6.39 -11.31
C MET A 38 -2.75 -6.37 -11.68
N LEU A 39 -3.55 -5.54 -10.98
CA LEU A 39 -4.95 -5.33 -11.33
C LEU A 39 -5.10 -4.74 -12.75
N LEU A 40 -4.28 -3.75 -13.12
CA LEU A 40 -4.32 -3.18 -14.47
C LEU A 40 -3.98 -4.24 -15.52
N GLN A 41 -2.95 -5.05 -15.27
CA GLN A 41 -2.59 -6.16 -16.16
C GLN A 41 -3.78 -7.10 -16.36
N ALA A 42 -4.39 -7.57 -15.26
CA ALA A 42 -5.52 -8.49 -15.29
C ALA A 42 -6.76 -7.90 -15.98
N LEU A 43 -7.03 -6.59 -15.79
CA LEU A 43 -8.17 -5.91 -16.43
C LEU A 43 -8.00 -5.68 -17.92
N THR A 44 -6.77 -5.64 -18.42
CA THR A 44 -6.47 -5.26 -19.82
C THR A 44 -5.98 -6.41 -20.67
N ASP A 45 -5.67 -7.56 -20.06
CA ASP A 45 -5.13 -8.75 -20.72
C ASP A 45 -3.89 -8.44 -21.59
N VAL A 46 -3.07 -7.48 -21.14
CA VAL A 46 -1.82 -7.13 -21.83
C VAL A 46 -0.64 -7.86 -21.16
N PRO A 47 0.44 -8.13 -21.92
CA PRO A 47 1.65 -8.73 -21.35
C PRO A 47 2.20 -7.91 -20.17
N HIS A 48 2.71 -8.59 -19.15
CA HIS A 48 3.22 -8.01 -17.91
C HIS A 48 4.14 -6.79 -18.12
N LEU A 49 5.12 -6.89 -19.04
CA LEU A 49 6.04 -5.79 -19.34
C LEU A 49 5.33 -4.56 -19.92
N VAL A 50 4.32 -4.77 -20.77
CA VAL A 50 3.53 -3.68 -21.38
C VAL A 50 2.65 -3.02 -20.32
N ALA A 51 1.99 -3.81 -19.45
CA ALA A 51 1.23 -3.28 -18.32
C ALA A 51 2.12 -2.44 -17.38
N ALA A 52 3.35 -2.91 -17.11
CA ALA A 52 4.29 -2.19 -16.26
C ALA A 52 4.72 -0.86 -16.90
N GLU A 53 5.03 -0.87 -18.20
CA GLU A 53 5.36 0.34 -18.96
C GLU A 53 4.21 1.34 -18.93
N ILE A 54 2.97 0.89 -19.16
CA ILE A 54 1.79 1.76 -19.08
C ILE A 54 1.64 2.32 -17.66
N TYR A 55 1.63 1.47 -16.64
CA TYR A 55 1.36 1.87 -15.26
C TYR A 55 2.38 2.88 -14.73
N TYR A 56 3.68 2.56 -14.86
CA TYR A 56 4.75 3.37 -14.27
C TYR A 56 5.06 4.64 -15.07
N ASN A 57 4.70 4.71 -16.36
CA ASN A 57 4.79 5.96 -17.13
C ASN A 57 3.68 6.96 -16.75
N ILE A 58 2.59 6.53 -16.11
CA ILE A 58 1.54 7.44 -15.62
C ILE A 58 1.96 8.00 -14.26
N VAL A 59 2.84 9.00 -14.28
CA VAL A 59 3.37 9.62 -13.05
C VAL A 59 2.28 10.30 -12.20
N ASN A 60 1.21 10.80 -12.83
CA ASN A 60 0.14 11.53 -12.16
C ASN A 60 -0.90 10.56 -11.54
N THR A 61 -1.04 10.60 -10.21
CA THR A 61 -2.02 9.79 -9.47
C THR A 61 -3.47 10.05 -9.87
N ARG A 62 -3.84 11.29 -10.19
CA ARG A 62 -5.22 11.60 -10.64
C ARG A 62 -5.52 10.90 -11.96
N SER A 63 -4.54 10.85 -12.87
CA SER A 63 -4.66 10.11 -14.12
C SER A 63 -4.79 8.61 -13.88
N ARG A 64 -3.99 8.03 -12.97
CA ARG A 64 -4.13 6.61 -12.57
C ARG A 64 -5.51 6.31 -12.00
N VAL A 65 -5.98 7.13 -11.05
CA VAL A 65 -7.31 6.98 -10.45
C VAL A 65 -8.41 7.06 -11.52
N ALA A 66 -8.34 8.02 -12.44
CA ALA A 66 -9.33 8.16 -13.51
C ALA A 66 -9.36 6.93 -14.43
N ILE A 67 -8.20 6.37 -14.79
CA ILE A 67 -8.11 5.15 -15.60
C ILE A 67 -8.78 3.98 -14.88
N PHE A 68 -8.45 3.73 -13.62
CA PHE A 68 -9.09 2.66 -12.84
C PHE A 68 -10.59 2.90 -12.68
N THR A 69 -11.01 4.12 -12.35
CA THR A 69 -12.44 4.44 -12.24
C THR A 69 -13.18 4.13 -13.53
N ASN A 70 -12.63 4.47 -14.69
CA ASN A 70 -13.27 4.20 -15.97
C ASN A 70 -13.36 2.70 -16.24
N ILE A 71 -12.24 1.97 -16.18
CA ILE A 71 -12.20 0.53 -16.46
C ILE A 71 -13.10 -0.25 -15.49
N LEU A 72 -12.99 0.02 -14.18
CA LEU A 72 -13.76 -0.70 -13.17
C LEU A 72 -15.25 -0.37 -13.23
N SER A 73 -15.63 0.87 -13.57
CA SER A 73 -17.05 1.23 -13.71
C SER A 73 -17.69 0.62 -14.96
N THR A 74 -16.90 0.29 -15.98
CA THR A 74 -17.40 -0.40 -17.18
C THR A 74 -17.45 -1.91 -17.01
N THR A 75 -16.49 -2.51 -16.28
CA THR A 75 -16.37 -3.96 -16.13
C THR A 75 -17.15 -4.50 -14.92
N PHE A 76 -17.20 -3.76 -13.82
CA PHE A 76 -17.76 -4.18 -12.53
C PHE A 76 -18.65 -3.10 -11.91
N ILE A 77 -19.74 -2.76 -12.60
CA ILE A 77 -20.61 -1.64 -12.24
C ILE A 77 -21.20 -1.77 -10.83
N GLU A 78 -21.53 -3.01 -10.44
CA GLU A 78 -22.09 -3.38 -9.14
C GLU A 78 -21.08 -3.23 -7.99
N LEU A 79 -19.78 -3.25 -8.29
CA LEU A 79 -18.69 -3.13 -7.32
C LEU A 79 -18.14 -1.69 -7.22
N LYS A 80 -18.81 -0.73 -7.88
CA LYS A 80 -18.45 0.69 -7.86
C LYS A 80 -18.33 1.29 -6.45
N PRO A 81 -19.21 0.98 -5.46
CA PRO A 81 -19.08 1.53 -4.10
C PRO A 81 -17.75 1.14 -3.43
N PHE A 82 -17.33 -0.11 -3.57
CA PHE A 82 -16.05 -0.61 -3.07
C PHE A 82 -14.89 0.16 -3.71
N TRP A 83 -14.83 0.17 -5.05
CA TRP A 83 -13.72 0.78 -5.77
C TRP A 83 -13.62 2.29 -5.60
N SER A 84 -14.75 2.99 -5.48
CA SER A 84 -14.75 4.43 -5.18
C SER A 84 -14.08 4.71 -3.83
N GLY A 85 -14.31 3.86 -2.82
CA GLY A 85 -13.65 3.96 -1.51
C GLY A 85 -12.16 3.64 -1.58
N VAL A 86 -11.78 2.53 -2.25
CA VAL A 86 -10.37 2.14 -2.43
C VAL A 86 -9.57 3.23 -3.13
N LEU A 87 -10.06 3.74 -4.26
CA LEU A 87 -9.35 4.76 -5.06
C LEU A 87 -9.28 6.11 -4.34
N SER A 88 -10.30 6.46 -3.53
CA SER A 88 -10.28 7.63 -2.66
C SER A 88 -9.16 7.54 -1.62
N GLU A 89 -9.05 6.41 -0.92
CA GLU A 89 -7.98 6.20 0.06
C GLU A 89 -6.60 6.11 -0.60
N TYR A 90 -6.48 5.53 -1.80
CA TYR A 90 -5.25 5.52 -2.58
C TYR A 90 -4.77 6.94 -2.93
N GLY A 91 -5.68 7.84 -3.31
CA GLY A 91 -5.35 9.25 -3.56
C GLY A 91 -4.81 9.96 -2.30
N LYS A 92 -5.38 9.67 -1.14
CA LYS A 92 -4.90 10.19 0.16
C LYS A 92 -3.51 9.62 0.49
N LEU A 93 -3.31 8.31 0.33
CA LEU A 93 -2.00 7.66 0.55
C LEU A 93 -0.92 8.26 -0.33
N THR A 94 -1.20 8.50 -1.61
CA THR A 94 -0.21 9.10 -2.51
C THR A 94 0.22 10.48 -2.03
N THR A 95 -0.72 11.30 -1.58
CA THR A 95 -0.44 12.63 -1.04
C THR A 95 0.49 12.54 0.18
N THR A 96 0.18 11.64 1.13
CA THR A 96 1.01 11.42 2.32
C THR A 96 2.38 10.82 1.96
N ARG A 97 2.45 9.90 1.00
CA ARG A 97 3.70 9.29 0.51
C ARG A 97 4.67 10.34 -0.03
N ASN A 98 4.17 11.33 -0.75
CA ASN A 98 5.00 12.43 -1.23
C ASN A 98 5.61 13.22 -0.06
N SER A 99 4.84 13.48 1.00
CA SER A 99 5.38 14.06 2.23
C SER A 99 6.44 13.16 2.86
N ILE A 100 6.16 11.85 3.03
CA ILE A 100 7.10 10.88 3.62
C ILE A 100 8.43 10.85 2.84
N ILE A 101 8.41 10.99 1.52
CA ILE A 101 9.62 10.93 0.68
C ILE A 101 10.38 12.26 0.63
N HIS A 102 9.68 13.39 0.61
CA HIS A 102 10.33 14.69 0.40
C HIS A 102 10.60 15.46 1.68
N TRP A 103 9.97 15.09 2.80
CA TRP A 103 10.22 15.71 4.09
C TRP A 103 11.50 15.16 4.72
N VAL A 104 12.10 15.96 5.60
CA VAL A 104 13.40 15.69 6.21
C VAL A 104 13.24 15.52 7.72
N SER A 105 14.03 14.64 8.31
CA SER A 105 14.20 14.55 9.77
C SER A 105 15.12 15.67 10.25
N ARG A 106 14.84 16.28 11.41
CA ARG A 106 15.67 17.32 12.00
C ARG A 106 16.34 16.82 13.28
N GLY A 107 17.58 16.32 13.16
CA GLY A 107 18.42 16.04 14.33
C GLY A 107 17.75 15.06 15.31
N SER A 108 17.51 15.51 16.54
CA SER A 108 16.87 14.74 17.62
C SER A 108 15.35 14.67 17.55
N ASP A 109 14.72 15.38 16.60
CA ASP A 109 13.27 15.31 16.45
C ASP A 109 12.90 14.02 15.70
N ASP A 110 12.18 13.12 16.37
CA ASP A 110 11.62 11.89 15.80
C ASP A 110 10.44 12.18 14.84
N ARG A 111 10.55 13.21 13.98
CA ARG A 111 9.47 13.65 13.08
C ARG A 111 10.02 14.13 11.73
N LEU A 112 9.27 13.85 10.66
CA LEU A 112 9.51 14.40 9.33
C LEU A 112 8.80 15.76 9.21
N MET A 113 9.49 16.75 8.64
CA MET A 113 8.93 18.09 8.39
C MET A 113 9.20 18.58 6.95
N PRO A 114 8.36 19.48 6.41
CA PRO A 114 8.60 20.09 5.12
C PRO A 114 9.97 20.80 5.07
N PRO A 115 10.68 20.77 3.93
CA PRO A 115 12.02 21.34 3.81
C PRO A 115 12.06 22.88 3.86
N ASN A 116 10.91 23.57 3.95
CA ASN A 116 10.86 25.03 4.08
C ASN A 116 11.08 25.49 5.53
N PHE A 117 12.33 25.44 5.99
CA PHE A 117 12.73 25.70 7.37
C PHE A 117 12.41 27.11 7.89
N LEU A 118 12.42 28.11 7.01
CA LEU A 118 12.25 29.52 7.41
C LEU A 118 10.80 29.88 7.76
N SER A 119 9.84 29.03 7.38
CA SER A 119 8.40 29.27 7.59
C SER A 119 7.79 28.34 8.65
N HIS A 120 8.60 27.63 9.44
CA HIS A 120 8.11 26.72 10.47
C HIS A 120 7.40 27.49 11.58
N LYS A 121 6.18 27.09 11.89
CA LYS A 121 5.34 27.54 13.00
C LYS A 121 4.98 26.31 13.84
N GLU A 122 4.48 26.51 15.05
CA GLU A 122 3.96 25.39 15.88
C GLU A 122 2.85 24.59 15.17
N THR A 123 2.13 25.22 14.23
CA THR A 123 1.09 24.59 13.42
C THR A 123 1.60 23.94 12.13
N THR A 124 2.92 23.93 11.89
CA THR A 124 3.49 23.29 10.70
C THR A 124 3.24 21.78 10.76
N PRO A 125 2.66 21.18 9.70
CA PRO A 125 2.46 19.74 9.64
C PRO A 125 3.76 18.97 9.83
N SER A 126 3.69 17.87 10.58
CA SER A 126 4.79 16.94 10.79
C SER A 126 4.27 15.51 10.77
N ILE A 127 5.14 14.55 10.42
CA ILE A 127 4.82 13.12 10.40
C ILE A 127 5.72 12.44 11.43
N GLY A 128 5.13 11.93 12.50
CA GLY A 128 5.83 11.16 13.53
C GLY A 128 5.77 9.64 13.31
N PRO A 129 6.24 8.85 14.28
CA PRO A 129 6.23 7.38 14.21
C PRO A 129 4.82 6.80 14.08
N ASP A 130 3.85 7.31 14.84
CA ASP A 130 2.46 6.84 14.81
C ASP A 130 1.77 7.10 13.47
N ASP A 131 2.11 8.21 12.82
CA ASP A 131 1.63 8.54 11.47
C ASP A 131 2.17 7.55 10.44
N LEU A 132 3.45 7.18 10.55
CA LEU A 132 4.09 6.18 9.67
C LEU A 132 3.50 4.78 9.89
N ILE A 133 3.24 4.40 11.14
CA ILE A 133 2.59 3.12 11.47
C ILE A 133 1.17 3.09 10.90
N SER A 134 0.40 4.15 11.11
CA SER A 134 -0.96 4.29 10.58
C SER A 134 -0.98 4.29 9.04
N PHE A 135 0.01 4.92 8.41
CA PHE A 135 0.20 4.88 6.97
C PHE A 135 0.47 3.46 6.47
N CYS A 136 1.38 2.72 7.12
CA CYS A 136 1.68 1.33 6.78
C CYS A 136 0.43 0.45 6.87
N ALA A 137 -0.34 0.55 7.97
CA ALA A 137 -1.55 -0.22 8.16
C ALA A 137 -2.59 0.03 7.06
N LYS A 138 -2.76 1.29 6.65
CA LYS A 138 -3.65 1.67 5.55
C LYS A 138 -3.16 1.15 4.19
N ALA A 139 -1.88 1.35 3.87
CA ALA A 139 -1.29 0.83 2.65
C ALA A 139 -1.45 -0.69 2.55
N ASP A 140 -1.21 -1.41 3.65
CA ASP A 140 -1.36 -2.85 3.71
C ASP A 140 -2.80 -3.29 3.44
N GLN A 141 -3.80 -2.66 4.07
CA GLN A 141 -5.21 -2.99 3.83
C GLN A 141 -5.63 -2.75 2.39
N ILE A 142 -5.25 -1.62 1.80
CA ILE A 142 -5.55 -1.32 0.39
C ILE A 142 -4.86 -2.32 -0.54
N SER A 143 -3.57 -2.61 -0.29
CA SER A 143 -2.81 -3.55 -1.10
C SER A 143 -3.44 -4.95 -1.06
N GLU A 144 -3.81 -5.45 0.12
CA GLU A 144 -4.41 -6.77 0.28
C GLU A 144 -5.82 -6.83 -0.31
N ALA A 145 -6.64 -5.78 -0.16
CA ALA A 145 -7.96 -5.72 -0.79
C ALA A 145 -7.86 -5.77 -2.32
N THR A 146 -6.93 -5.01 -2.89
CA THR A 146 -6.68 -4.96 -4.34
C THR A 146 -6.20 -6.31 -4.86
N TRP A 147 -5.27 -6.95 -4.13
CA TRP A 147 -4.77 -8.28 -4.47
C TRP A 147 -5.87 -9.34 -4.41
N MET A 148 -6.66 -9.35 -3.33
CA MET A 148 -7.77 -10.29 -3.18
C MET A 148 -8.82 -10.12 -4.27
N PHE A 149 -9.15 -8.87 -4.63
CA PHE A 149 -10.03 -8.63 -5.77
C PHE A 149 -9.46 -9.22 -7.05
N THR A 150 -8.19 -8.93 -7.35
CA THR A 150 -7.54 -9.39 -8.58
C THR A 150 -7.59 -10.91 -8.67
N ARG A 151 -7.21 -11.60 -7.59
CA ARG A 151 -7.23 -13.06 -7.51
C ARG A 151 -8.64 -13.66 -7.68
N ILE A 152 -9.65 -13.10 -7.02
CA ILE A 152 -10.99 -13.70 -6.98
C ILE A 152 -11.81 -13.36 -8.23
N MET A 153 -11.75 -12.11 -8.69
CA MET A 153 -12.61 -11.61 -9.77
C MET A 153 -11.97 -11.74 -11.15
N LEU A 154 -10.65 -11.91 -11.20
CA LEU A 154 -9.86 -12.03 -12.43
C LEU A 154 -8.85 -13.19 -12.29
N PRO A 155 -9.32 -14.43 -12.05
CA PRO A 155 -8.42 -15.58 -11.88
C PRO A 155 -7.65 -15.87 -13.16
N ASP A 156 -6.39 -16.28 -13.02
CA ASP A 156 -5.60 -16.78 -14.14
C ASP A 156 -6.13 -18.15 -14.62
N GLU A 157 -5.85 -18.52 -15.87
CA GLU A 157 -6.19 -19.85 -16.38
C GLU A 157 -5.55 -20.94 -15.49
N GLY A 158 -6.40 -21.77 -14.87
CA GLY A 158 -5.96 -22.88 -14.00
C GLY A 158 -5.96 -22.57 -12.50
N ASP A 159 -6.36 -21.37 -12.08
CA ASP A 159 -6.63 -21.09 -10.67
C ASP A 159 -7.96 -21.75 -10.23
N ASP A 160 -7.87 -22.91 -9.57
CA ASP A 160 -9.02 -23.55 -8.92
C ASP A 160 -9.41 -22.79 -7.63
N ILE A 161 -10.22 -21.75 -7.78
CA ILE A 161 -10.78 -21.02 -6.63
C ILE A 161 -12.07 -21.68 -6.18
N ILE A 162 -12.13 -22.03 -4.89
CA ILE A 162 -13.29 -22.66 -4.26
C ILE A 162 -14.49 -21.69 -4.33
N SER A 163 -15.64 -22.15 -4.86
CA SER A 163 -16.87 -21.35 -5.04
C SER A 163 -17.29 -20.59 -3.77
N GLU A 164 -17.20 -21.21 -2.59
CA GLU A 164 -17.55 -20.60 -1.30
C GLU A 164 -16.70 -19.36 -0.98
N ILE A 165 -15.42 -19.39 -1.37
CA ILE A 165 -14.51 -18.25 -1.19
C ILE A 165 -14.94 -17.11 -2.11
N CYS A 166 -15.25 -17.41 -3.37
CA CYS A 166 -15.72 -16.41 -4.33
C CYS A 166 -16.99 -15.71 -3.84
N GLU A 167 -17.98 -16.45 -3.33
CA GLU A 167 -19.23 -15.89 -2.82
C GLU A 167 -19.02 -14.94 -1.64
N THR A 168 -18.17 -15.34 -0.68
CA THR A 168 -17.85 -14.51 0.50
C THR A 168 -17.20 -13.18 0.07
N TRP A 169 -16.24 -13.24 -0.83
CA TRP A 169 -15.52 -12.06 -1.30
C TRP A 169 -16.36 -11.16 -2.20
N LEU A 170 -17.21 -11.74 -3.05
CA LEU A 170 -18.14 -10.98 -3.86
C LEU A 170 -19.07 -10.13 -2.98
N GLY A 171 -19.60 -10.72 -1.90
CA GLY A 171 -20.41 -9.97 -0.93
C GLY A 171 -19.67 -8.79 -0.30
N ILE A 172 -18.37 -8.94 -0.02
CA ILE A 172 -17.52 -7.84 0.49
C ILE A 172 -17.33 -6.74 -0.57
N PHE A 173 -17.04 -7.11 -1.82
CA PHE A 173 -16.78 -6.15 -2.89
C PHE A 173 -18.03 -5.38 -3.34
N GLN A 174 -19.23 -5.83 -2.97
CA GLN A 174 -20.48 -5.09 -3.18
C GLN A 174 -20.68 -3.98 -2.15
N LEU A 175 -20.00 -4.03 -1.00
CA LEU A 175 -20.11 -3.04 0.05
C LEU A 175 -19.11 -1.88 -0.16
N PRO A 176 -19.42 -0.66 0.32
CA PRO A 176 -18.45 0.42 0.34
C PRO A 176 -17.17 0.01 1.10
N PHE A 177 -16.00 0.34 0.55
CA PHE A 177 -14.74 0.10 1.24
C PHE A 177 -14.62 0.97 2.49
N VAL A 178 -14.30 0.36 3.63
CA VAL A 178 -14.15 1.04 4.93
C VAL A 178 -12.74 0.80 5.46
N TYR A 179 -12.09 1.88 5.90
CA TYR A 179 -10.83 1.83 6.64
C TYR A 179 -11.00 2.43 8.04
N PRO A 180 -10.50 1.76 9.11
CA PRO A 180 -9.94 0.41 9.09
C PRO A 180 -11.02 -0.64 8.79
N PHE A 181 -10.62 -1.83 8.33
CA PHE A 181 -11.54 -2.96 8.20
C PHE A 181 -12.28 -3.25 9.52
N PRO A 182 -13.57 -3.59 9.49
CA PRO A 182 -14.28 -4.04 10.69
C PRO A 182 -13.72 -5.38 11.18
N ASP A 183 -13.94 -5.68 12.46
CA ASP A 183 -13.45 -6.91 13.09
C ASP A 183 -13.93 -8.20 12.40
N SER A 184 -15.07 -8.15 11.72
CA SER A 184 -15.65 -9.26 10.95
C SER A 184 -15.01 -9.48 9.57
N HIS A 185 -14.14 -8.57 9.12
CA HIS A 185 -13.55 -8.65 7.78
C HIS A 185 -12.48 -9.75 7.71
N PRO A 186 -12.45 -10.58 6.66
CA PRO A 186 -11.47 -11.67 6.52
C PRO A 186 -9.99 -11.24 6.55
N LEU A 187 -9.71 -9.99 6.17
CA LEU A 187 -8.35 -9.41 6.23
C LEU A 187 -8.00 -8.72 7.55
N HIS A 188 -8.94 -8.65 8.50
CA HIS A 188 -8.66 -8.03 9.78
C HIS A 188 -7.57 -8.82 10.54
N PRO A 189 -6.62 -8.17 11.25
CA PRO A 189 -5.53 -8.86 11.94
C PRO A 189 -5.98 -9.96 12.90
N SER A 190 -7.13 -9.81 13.56
CA SER A 190 -7.70 -10.84 14.46
C SER A 190 -8.01 -12.17 13.75
N HIS A 191 -8.28 -12.13 12.44
CA HIS A 191 -8.56 -13.31 11.64
C HIS A 191 -7.29 -14.03 11.17
N ARG A 192 -6.11 -13.40 11.23
CA ARG A 192 -4.85 -14.00 10.75
C ARG A 192 -4.39 -15.23 11.56
N GLY A 193 -4.93 -15.45 12.76
CA GLY A 193 -4.65 -16.63 13.59
C GLY A 193 -5.53 -17.85 13.29
N ARG A 194 -6.61 -17.67 12.52
CA ARG A 194 -7.46 -18.76 12.04
C ARG A 194 -7.01 -19.09 10.62
N SER A 195 -6.80 -20.36 10.30
CA SER A 195 -6.28 -20.82 9.00
C SER A 195 -7.04 -20.16 7.84
N ASN A 196 -6.48 -19.12 7.23
CA ASN A 196 -7.06 -18.51 6.04
C ASN A 196 -6.68 -19.40 4.85
N PRO A 197 -7.64 -20.13 4.25
CA PRO A 197 -7.35 -21.12 3.21
C PRO A 197 -6.65 -20.51 1.98
N LEU A 198 -6.81 -19.21 1.75
CA LEU A 198 -6.21 -18.49 0.63
C LEU A 198 -4.72 -18.16 0.81
N ARG A 199 -4.21 -18.16 2.05
CA ARG A 199 -2.78 -17.90 2.31
C ARG A 199 -1.95 -19.17 2.36
N SER A 200 -2.57 -20.33 2.60
CA SER A 200 -1.89 -21.62 2.59
C SER A 200 -1.58 -22.13 1.18
N SER A 201 -2.33 -21.71 0.16
CA SER A 201 -2.14 -22.12 -1.23
C SER A 201 -1.17 -21.24 -2.03
N ALA A 202 -0.76 -20.09 -1.49
CA ALA A 202 0.09 -19.11 -2.17
C ALA A 202 1.59 -19.21 -1.78
N ARG A 203 2.03 -20.36 -1.24
CA ARG A 203 3.43 -20.64 -0.90
C ARG A 203 3.97 -21.81 -1.68
#